data_AF-A0A8C9ANR5-F1
#
_entry.id   AF-A0A8C9ANR5-F1
#
_cell.length_a   1.000
_cell.length_b   1.000
_cell.length_c   1.000
_cell.angle_alpha   90.00
_cell.angle_beta   90.00
_cell.angle_gamma   90.00
#
_symmetry.space_group_name_H-M   'P 1'
#
loop_
_entity.id
_entity.type
_entity.pdbx_description
1 polymer ?
#
loop_
_entity_poly.entity_id
_entity_poly.type
_entity_poly.pdbx_seq_one_letter_code
_entity_poly.pdbx_strand_id
1 'polypeptide(L)'
;MNALWAFVAVTFLAGCQAKVEPALEPETRELSEWQTGQPWEQALGRFWDYLRWVQTLSDQVQEELLSSQVTQELTVLMEETMKEVKAYKSELEEQLSPMAEETRARLSKELQAAQARLGQDMEDLRGRLVEEQAAQMRLQAEAFEARLKSWFTPLVEDMQRQWAGLVEKLQAAVQGTSATPAEPTENH
;
A
#
# COMPACT_ATOMS: atom_id res chain seq x y z
N MET A 1 24.92 4.69 44.17
CA MET A 1 24.88 5.92 43.34
C MET A 1 24.32 5.51 41.99
N ASN A 2 23.05 5.74 41.61
CA ASN A 2 21.95 6.48 42.22
C ASN A 2 20.68 5.62 42.18
N ALA A 3 20.15 5.32 43.36
CA ALA A 3 18.77 4.92 43.54
C ALA A 3 17.91 6.18 43.55
N LEU A 4 16.68 6.11 43.05
CA LEU A 4 15.52 6.83 43.60
C LEU A 4 14.22 6.11 43.18
N TRP A 5 13.76 5.25 44.09
CA TRP A 5 12.37 4.93 44.51
C TRP A 5 11.37 4.31 43.51
N ALA A 6 10.86 3.08 43.69
CA ALA A 6 10.12 2.45 44.81
C ALA A 6 8.63 2.81 44.88
N PHE A 7 7.82 1.75 44.69
CA PHE A 7 6.52 1.45 45.29
C PHE A 7 5.43 2.53 45.33
N VAL A 8 4.32 2.29 44.62
CA VAL A 8 3.02 2.07 45.28
C VAL A 8 2.21 1.04 44.46
N ALA A 9 2.19 -0.19 44.96
CA ALA A 9 1.08 -1.11 44.71
C ALA A 9 -0.02 -0.75 45.70
N VAL A 10 -1.13 -0.16 45.23
CA VAL A 10 -2.38 -0.19 45.98
C VAL A 10 -3.21 -1.33 45.43
N THR A 11 -3.29 -2.35 46.27
CA THR A 11 -4.16 -3.51 46.17
C THR A 11 -5.63 -3.13 46.27
N PHE A 12 -6.42 -3.66 45.34
CA PHE A 12 -7.58 -4.51 45.64
C PHE A 12 -8.67 -3.98 46.60
N LEU A 13 -9.76 -3.46 46.03
CA LEU A 13 -11.14 -3.55 46.56
C LEU A 13 -12.05 -3.68 45.32
N ALA A 14 -12.48 -4.89 44.96
CA ALA A 14 -13.73 -5.50 45.43
C ALA A 14 -14.98 -4.72 44.97
N GLY A 15 -15.71 -5.29 44.00
CA GLY A 15 -17.12 -4.97 43.79
C GLY A 15 -17.59 -4.95 42.34
N CYS A 16 -18.52 -5.84 42.02
CA CYS A 16 -19.42 -5.81 40.85
C CYS A 16 -18.86 -6.30 39.50
N GLN A 17 -18.58 -7.60 39.39
CA GLN A 17 -18.93 -8.32 38.14
C GLN A 17 -20.45 -8.47 38.10
N ALA A 18 -21.14 -7.38 37.77
CA ALA A 18 -22.53 -7.44 37.35
C ALA A 18 -22.55 -7.96 35.92
N LYS A 19 -22.85 -9.26 35.82
CA LYS A 19 -23.47 -9.92 34.67
C LYS A 19 -24.45 -8.95 33.97
N VAL A 20 -24.03 -8.37 32.86
CA VAL A 20 -24.93 -7.75 31.88
C VAL A 20 -24.42 -8.08 30.48
N GLU A 21 -24.85 -9.25 30.00
CA GLU A 21 -25.26 -9.39 28.61
C GLU A 21 -26.75 -9.01 28.64
N PRO A 22 -27.30 -8.18 27.74
CA PRO A 22 -27.16 -8.34 26.29
C PRO A 22 -27.16 -7.03 25.47
N ALA A 23 -26.54 -7.02 24.29
CA ALA A 23 -27.07 -6.37 23.09
C ALA A 23 -26.04 -6.46 21.95
N LEU A 24 -26.49 -7.09 20.86
CA LEU A 24 -26.13 -6.79 19.47
C LEU A 24 -25.10 -5.67 19.25
N GLU A 25 -23.86 -6.04 18.95
CA GLU A 25 -22.99 -5.23 18.10
C GLU A 25 -22.49 -6.10 16.93
N PRO A 26 -23.28 -6.26 15.85
CA PRO A 26 -22.77 -6.80 14.60
C PRO A 26 -22.00 -5.77 13.75
N GLU A 27 -21.97 -4.47 14.10
CA GLU A 27 -21.38 -3.44 13.23
C GLU A 27 -19.89 -3.12 13.46
N THR A 28 -19.31 -3.44 14.62
CA THR A 28 -17.90 -3.08 14.91
C THR A 28 -16.88 -4.09 14.38
N ARG A 29 -17.32 -5.23 13.82
CA ARG A 29 -16.43 -6.28 13.30
C ARG A 29 -16.04 -6.07 11.84
N GLU A 30 -16.93 -5.50 11.03
CA GLU A 30 -16.75 -5.32 9.58
C GLU A 30 -15.66 -4.29 9.26
N LEU A 31 -15.45 -3.28 10.12
CA LEU A 31 -14.44 -2.24 9.94
C LEU A 31 -13.00 -2.68 10.28
N SER A 32 -12.83 -3.79 11.01
CA SER A 32 -11.49 -4.31 11.38
C SER A 32 -10.92 -5.30 10.37
N GLU A 33 -11.74 -5.93 9.52
CA GLU A 33 -11.27 -6.85 8.47
C GLU A 33 -10.49 -6.12 7.35
N TRP A 34 -10.73 -4.82 7.17
CA TRP A 34 -10.03 -3.98 6.19
C TRP A 34 -8.64 -3.49 6.62
N GLN A 35 -8.24 -3.66 7.88
CA GLN A 35 -7.21 -2.78 8.45
C GLN A 35 -5.76 -3.27 8.35
N THR A 36 -5.46 -4.56 8.13
CA THR A 36 -4.06 -5.00 8.04
C THR A 36 -3.90 -6.34 7.31
N GLY A 37 -3.14 -6.35 6.21
CA GLY A 37 -2.62 -7.59 5.62
C GLY A 37 -3.32 -8.05 4.34
N GLN A 38 -3.90 -7.12 3.57
CA GLN A 38 -4.59 -7.47 2.34
C GLN A 38 -3.60 -8.13 1.34
N PRO A 39 -4.02 -9.12 0.52
CA PRO A 39 -3.11 -9.83 -0.39
C PRO A 39 -2.32 -8.90 -1.32
N TRP A 40 -2.97 -7.82 -1.78
CA TRP A 40 -2.34 -6.81 -2.62
C TRP A 40 -1.31 -5.94 -1.87
N GLU A 41 -1.53 -5.66 -0.58
CA GLU A 41 -0.54 -4.96 0.26
C GLU A 41 0.72 -5.81 0.44
N GLN A 42 0.53 -7.13 0.64
CA GLN A 42 1.65 -8.06 0.77
C GLN A 42 2.43 -8.20 -0.54
N ALA A 43 1.75 -8.29 -1.68
CA ALA A 43 2.40 -8.35 -2.99
C ALA A 43 3.17 -7.06 -3.28
N LEU A 44 2.55 -5.90 -3.01
CA LEU A 44 3.20 -4.60 -3.15
C LEU A 44 4.40 -4.44 -2.19
N GLY A 45 4.27 -4.93 -0.95
CA GLY A 45 5.37 -4.95 0.02
C GLY A 45 6.56 -5.76 -0.46
N ARG A 46 6.32 -6.96 -1.03
CA ARG A 46 7.38 -7.80 -1.62
C ARG A 46 8.06 -7.12 -2.81
N PHE A 47 7.29 -6.46 -3.67
CA PHE A 47 7.85 -5.65 -4.74
C PHE A 47 8.75 -4.53 -4.20
N TRP A 48 8.29 -3.79 -3.18
CA TRP A 48 9.08 -2.72 -2.55
C TRP A 48 10.34 -3.21 -1.84
N ASP A 49 10.27 -4.33 -1.14
CA ASP A 49 11.41 -4.92 -0.44
C ASP A 49 12.48 -5.36 -1.44
N TYR A 50 12.06 -5.98 -2.55
CA TYR A 50 12.94 -6.32 -3.65
C TYR A 50 13.58 -5.07 -4.27
N LEU A 51 12.77 -4.04 -4.50
CA LEU A 51 13.24 -2.79 -5.06
C LEU A 51 14.26 -2.08 -4.17
N ARG A 52 14.06 -2.11 -2.84
CA ARG A 52 15.01 -1.59 -1.85
C ARG A 52 16.31 -2.38 -1.84
N TRP A 53 16.23 -3.70 -2.01
CA TRP A 53 17.43 -4.53 -2.19
C TRP A 53 18.18 -4.14 -3.47
N VAL A 54 17.50 -3.96 -4.60
CA VAL A 54 18.12 -3.46 -5.85
C VAL A 54 18.75 -2.08 -5.64
N GLN A 55 18.12 -1.19 -4.88
CA GLN A 55 18.65 0.15 -4.59
C GLN A 55 20.02 0.14 -3.90
N THR A 56 20.34 -0.91 -3.14
CA THR A 56 21.64 -1.02 -2.47
C THR A 56 22.80 -1.02 -3.46
N LEU A 57 22.56 -1.49 -4.68
CA LEU A 57 23.56 -1.67 -5.73
C LEU A 57 24.82 -2.40 -5.24
N SER A 58 24.64 -3.36 -4.34
CA SER A 58 25.70 -4.25 -3.89
C SER A 58 26.31 -5.02 -5.07
N ASP A 59 27.52 -5.56 -4.89
CA ASP A 59 28.20 -6.35 -5.93
C ASP A 59 27.32 -7.49 -6.46
N GLN A 60 26.54 -8.13 -5.58
CA GLN A 60 25.57 -9.17 -5.96
C GLN A 60 24.45 -8.61 -6.84
N VAL A 61 23.86 -7.47 -6.47
CA VAL A 61 22.82 -6.81 -7.29
C VAL A 61 23.38 -6.47 -8.67
N GLN A 62 24.62 -5.99 -8.75
CA GLN A 62 25.25 -5.68 -10.03
C GLN A 62 25.42 -6.92 -10.91
N GLU A 63 25.85 -8.04 -10.33
CA GLU A 63 25.96 -9.32 -11.05
C GLU A 63 24.60 -9.84 -11.53
N GLU A 64 23.58 -9.81 -10.65
CA GLU A 64 22.22 -10.26 -10.98
C GLU A 64 21.53 -9.32 -11.98
N LEU A 65 21.88 -8.05 -11.96
CA LEU A 65 21.41 -7.07 -12.93
C LEU A 65 22.07 -7.32 -14.29
N LEU A 66 23.35 -7.73 -14.35
CA LEU A 66 24.01 -8.16 -15.59
C LEU A 66 23.45 -9.48 -16.14
N SER A 67 23.05 -10.41 -15.27
CA SER A 67 22.48 -11.70 -15.65
C SER A 67 20.99 -11.62 -16.05
N SER A 68 20.37 -10.44 -15.94
CA SER A 68 18.93 -10.21 -16.16
C SER A 68 18.00 -10.79 -15.10
N GLN A 69 18.53 -11.44 -14.06
CA GLN A 69 17.77 -11.96 -12.93
C GLN A 69 16.94 -10.85 -12.28
N VAL A 70 17.54 -9.68 -12.04
CA VAL A 70 16.85 -8.55 -11.42
C VAL A 70 15.59 -8.14 -12.18
N THR A 71 15.70 -8.01 -13.50
CA THR A 71 14.57 -7.63 -14.37
C THR A 71 13.50 -8.72 -14.42
N GLN A 72 13.88 -10.00 -14.42
CA GLN A 72 12.95 -11.13 -14.44
C GLN A 72 12.14 -11.20 -13.14
N GLU A 73 12.80 -11.15 -12.00
CA GLU A 73 12.13 -11.16 -10.69
C GLU A 73 11.21 -9.94 -10.52
N LEU A 74 11.65 -8.74 -10.95
CA LEU A 74 10.79 -7.54 -10.96
C LEU A 74 9.55 -7.73 -11.82
N THR A 75 9.67 -8.43 -12.97
CA THR A 75 8.54 -8.71 -13.84
C THR A 75 7.53 -9.62 -13.16
N VAL A 76 8.01 -10.69 -12.51
CA VAL A 76 7.15 -11.62 -11.75
C VAL A 76 6.43 -10.89 -10.60
N LEU A 77 7.17 -10.10 -9.82
CA LEU A 77 6.59 -9.34 -8.71
C LEU A 77 5.59 -8.28 -9.17
N MET A 78 5.83 -7.63 -10.31
CA MET A 78 4.89 -6.70 -10.94
C MET A 78 3.61 -7.41 -11.36
N GLU A 79 3.72 -8.55 -12.05
CA GLU A 79 2.56 -9.34 -12.48
C GLU A 79 1.73 -9.82 -11.30
N GLU A 80 2.38 -10.30 -10.24
CA GLU A 80 1.73 -10.72 -9.00
C GLU A 80 1.03 -9.54 -8.31
N THR A 81 1.70 -8.41 -8.15
CA THR A 81 1.12 -7.21 -7.55
C THR A 81 -0.11 -6.75 -8.33
N MET A 82 -0.02 -6.68 -9.65
CA MET A 82 -1.13 -6.25 -10.50
C MET A 82 -2.29 -7.24 -10.51
N LYS A 83 -2.02 -8.54 -10.30
CA LYS A 83 -3.06 -9.55 -10.13
C LYS A 83 -3.83 -9.33 -8.82
N GLU A 84 -3.12 -9.16 -7.70
CA GLU A 84 -3.76 -8.97 -6.40
C GLU A 84 -4.51 -7.63 -6.31
N VAL A 85 -3.95 -6.54 -6.89
CA VAL A 85 -4.63 -5.24 -6.99
C VAL A 85 -5.95 -5.34 -7.77
N LYS A 86 -5.97 -6.12 -8.88
CA LYS A 86 -7.19 -6.37 -9.65
C LYS A 86 -8.23 -7.14 -8.84
N ALA A 87 -7.81 -8.17 -8.12
CA ALA A 87 -8.69 -8.97 -7.27
C ALA A 87 -9.34 -8.09 -6.19
N TYR A 88 -8.53 -7.30 -5.49
CA TYR A 88 -9.01 -6.38 -4.45
C TYR A 88 -9.96 -5.31 -5.00
N LYS A 89 -9.67 -4.76 -6.18
CA LYS A 89 -10.58 -3.84 -6.85
C LYS A 89 -11.95 -4.48 -7.10
N SER A 90 -11.98 -5.72 -7.60
CA SER A 90 -13.24 -6.44 -7.86
C SER A 90 -14.04 -6.66 -6.57
N GLU A 91 -13.37 -7.07 -5.50
CA GLU A 91 -13.98 -7.27 -4.19
C GLU A 91 -14.53 -5.95 -3.61
N LEU A 92 -13.78 -4.86 -3.72
CA LEU A 92 -14.26 -3.52 -3.38
C LEU A 92 -15.49 -3.12 -4.20
N GLU A 93 -15.50 -3.37 -5.51
CA GLU A 93 -16.64 -3.04 -6.37
C GLU A 93 -17.90 -3.81 -6.00
N GLU A 94 -17.79 -5.06 -5.55
CA GLU A 94 -18.90 -5.85 -5.02
C GLU A 94 -19.42 -5.27 -3.70
N GLN A 95 -18.52 -4.94 -2.78
CA GLN A 95 -18.85 -4.39 -1.46
C GLN A 95 -19.39 -2.96 -1.51
N LEU A 96 -19.09 -2.20 -2.56
CA LEU A 96 -19.67 -0.87 -2.83
C LEU A 96 -21.03 -0.95 -3.55
N SER A 97 -21.56 -2.13 -3.86
CA SER A 97 -22.89 -2.28 -4.47
C SER A 97 -24.06 -1.67 -3.69
N PRO A 98 -24.10 -1.67 -2.33
CA PRO A 98 -25.17 -1.01 -1.59
C PRO A 98 -24.99 0.52 -1.48
N MET A 99 -23.91 1.09 -2.02
CA MET A 99 -23.65 2.54 -2.00
C MET A 99 -24.42 3.26 -3.11
N ALA A 100 -24.57 4.58 -2.98
CA ALA A 100 -25.11 5.42 -4.04
C ALA A 100 -24.28 5.27 -5.33
N GLU A 101 -24.95 5.07 -6.47
CA GLU A 101 -24.33 4.87 -7.79
C GLU A 101 -23.27 5.94 -8.13
N GLU A 102 -23.51 7.20 -7.77
CA GLU A 102 -22.55 8.29 -7.98
C GLU A 102 -21.25 8.09 -7.19
N THR A 103 -21.36 7.66 -5.92
CA THR A 103 -20.21 7.42 -5.05
C THR A 103 -19.43 6.19 -5.51
N ARG A 104 -20.14 5.12 -5.88
CA ARG A 104 -19.56 3.91 -6.46
C ARG A 104 -18.79 4.23 -7.74
N ALA A 105 -19.41 4.97 -8.67
CA ALA A 105 -18.79 5.34 -9.94
C ALA A 105 -17.52 6.18 -9.74
N ARG A 106 -17.54 7.13 -8.79
CA ARG A 106 -16.37 7.93 -8.45
C ARG A 106 -15.24 7.08 -7.88
N LEU A 107 -15.54 6.21 -6.92
CA LEU A 107 -14.57 5.31 -6.28
C LEU A 107 -13.95 4.33 -7.29
N SER A 108 -14.76 3.67 -8.12
CA SER A 108 -14.27 2.78 -9.18
C SER A 108 -13.34 3.50 -10.15
N LYS A 109 -13.66 4.75 -10.52
CA LYS A 109 -12.82 5.56 -11.41
C LYS A 109 -11.48 5.90 -10.76
N GLU A 110 -11.49 6.30 -9.49
CA GLU A 110 -10.26 6.61 -8.75
C GLU A 110 -9.38 5.36 -8.58
N LEU A 111 -9.96 4.21 -8.23
CA LEU A 111 -9.26 2.92 -8.14
C LEU A 111 -8.70 2.46 -9.49
N GLN A 112 -9.44 2.64 -10.57
CA GLN A 112 -8.97 2.29 -11.91
C GLN A 112 -7.78 3.18 -12.33
N ALA A 113 -7.83 4.48 -12.02
CA ALA A 113 -6.73 5.39 -12.28
C ALA A 113 -5.49 5.04 -11.44
N ALA A 114 -5.69 4.65 -10.18
CA ALA A 114 -4.63 4.19 -9.28
C ALA A 114 -3.92 2.94 -9.82
N GLN A 115 -4.71 1.92 -10.18
CA GLN A 115 -4.21 0.68 -10.77
C GLN A 115 -3.43 0.93 -12.06
N ALA A 116 -3.95 1.77 -12.96
CA ALA A 116 -3.29 2.08 -14.23
C ALA A 116 -1.94 2.77 -14.02
N ARG A 117 -1.87 3.72 -13.08
CA ARG A 117 -0.63 4.43 -12.72
C ARG A 117 0.41 3.49 -12.13
N LEU A 118 0.02 2.66 -11.16
CA LEU A 118 0.93 1.68 -10.56
C LEU A 118 1.53 0.74 -11.61
N GLY A 119 0.70 0.24 -12.53
CA GLY A 119 1.17 -0.61 -13.62
C GLY A 119 2.13 0.13 -14.56
N GLN A 120 1.87 1.40 -14.85
CA GLN A 120 2.76 2.22 -15.67
C GLN A 120 4.11 2.48 -14.98
N ASP A 121 4.10 2.82 -13.69
CA ASP A 121 5.32 3.10 -12.93
C ASP A 121 6.21 1.86 -12.83
N MET A 122 5.63 0.67 -12.61
CA MET A 122 6.37 -0.60 -12.58
C MET A 122 6.95 -0.96 -13.96
N GLU A 123 6.21 -0.69 -15.03
CA GLU A 123 6.65 -0.93 -16.41
C GLU A 123 7.79 0.03 -16.82
N ASP A 124 7.67 1.31 -16.47
CA ASP A 124 8.70 2.32 -16.69
C ASP A 124 9.99 1.97 -15.93
N LEU A 125 9.85 1.48 -14.69
CA LEU A 125 10.97 1.00 -13.88
C LEU A 125 11.68 -0.17 -14.55
N ARG A 126 10.91 -1.19 -14.99
CA ARG A 126 11.45 -2.35 -15.70
C ARG A 126 12.16 -1.93 -16.99
N GLY A 127 11.52 -1.08 -17.80
CA GLY A 127 12.05 -0.62 -19.07
C GLY A 127 13.39 0.08 -18.93
N ARG A 128 13.52 0.96 -17.93
CA ARG A 128 14.77 1.67 -17.64
C ARG A 128 15.89 0.74 -17.17
N LEU A 129 15.58 -0.25 -16.33
CA LEU A 129 16.59 -1.23 -15.89
C LEU A 129 17.13 -2.05 -17.06
N VAL A 130 16.27 -2.45 -18.00
CA VAL A 130 16.69 -3.14 -19.24
C VAL A 130 17.55 -2.24 -20.11
N GLU A 131 17.16 -0.97 -20.28
CA GLU A 131 17.91 0.00 -21.06
C GLU A 131 19.31 0.26 -20.48
N GLU A 132 19.40 0.44 -19.16
CA GLU A 132 20.67 0.67 -18.46
C GLU A 132 21.56 -0.58 -18.48
N GLN A 133 21.00 -1.79 -18.30
CA GLN A 133 21.73 -3.05 -18.43
C GLN A 133 22.39 -3.18 -19.82
N ALA A 134 21.64 -2.89 -20.89
CA ALA A 134 22.15 -2.94 -22.25
C ALA A 134 23.23 -1.87 -22.53
N ALA A 135 23.16 -0.72 -21.86
CA ALA A 135 24.19 0.31 -21.91
C ALA A 135 25.45 -0.06 -21.09
N GLN A 136 25.29 -0.75 -19.96
CA GLN A 136 26.37 -1.20 -19.08
C GLN A 136 27.26 -2.27 -19.74
N MET A 137 26.69 -3.21 -20.50
CA MET A 137 27.48 -4.18 -21.31
C MET A 137 28.49 -3.50 -22.24
N ARG A 138 28.35 -2.19 -22.50
CA ARG A 138 29.26 -1.39 -23.33
C ARG A 138 30.28 -0.55 -22.55
N LEU A 139 30.12 -0.25 -21.25
CA LEU A 139 30.97 0.70 -20.47
C LEU A 139 31.05 0.40 -18.94
N GLN A 140 32.00 1.05 -18.25
CA GLN A 140 32.37 0.85 -16.82
C GLN A 140 31.21 0.75 -15.80
N ALA A 141 31.35 -0.15 -14.82
CA ALA A 141 30.39 -0.37 -13.73
C ALA A 141 30.18 0.84 -12.82
N GLU A 142 31.21 1.64 -12.56
CA GLU A 142 31.14 2.84 -11.70
C GLU A 142 30.22 3.93 -12.28
N ALA A 143 30.29 4.16 -13.59
CA ALA A 143 29.43 5.14 -14.27
C ALA A 143 27.97 4.68 -14.31
N PHE A 144 27.76 3.37 -14.44
CA PHE A 144 26.45 2.76 -14.36
C PHE A 144 25.83 2.92 -12.97
N GLU A 145 26.57 2.62 -11.90
CA GLU A 145 26.07 2.77 -10.53
C GLU A 145 25.64 4.21 -10.25
N ALA A 146 26.48 5.20 -10.61
CA ALA A 146 26.16 6.61 -10.41
C ALA A 146 24.91 7.03 -11.20
N ARG A 147 24.78 6.58 -12.45
CA ARG A 147 23.62 6.88 -13.29
C ARG A 147 22.36 6.21 -12.75
N LEU A 148 22.46 4.93 -12.37
CA LEU A 148 21.38 4.15 -11.80
C LEU A 148 20.85 4.78 -10.51
N LYS A 149 21.73 5.13 -9.56
CA LYS A 149 21.32 5.86 -8.35
C LYS A 149 20.64 7.18 -8.67
N SER A 150 21.18 7.93 -9.64
CA SER A 150 20.68 9.27 -9.98
C SER A 150 19.26 9.25 -10.53
N TRP A 151 18.85 8.24 -11.30
CA TRP A 151 17.48 8.18 -11.84
C TRP A 151 16.54 7.33 -10.98
N PHE A 152 17.05 6.31 -10.29
CA PHE A 152 16.23 5.38 -9.52
C PHE A 152 15.74 5.98 -8.19
N THR A 153 16.55 6.82 -7.54
CA THR A 153 16.18 7.49 -6.29
C THR A 153 14.92 8.36 -6.43
N PRO A 154 14.86 9.33 -7.37
CA PRO A 154 13.66 10.16 -7.51
C PRO A 154 12.42 9.36 -7.95
N LEU A 155 12.60 8.24 -8.67
CA LEU A 155 11.49 7.37 -9.08
C LEU A 155 10.82 6.68 -7.89
N VAL A 156 11.62 6.11 -6.99
CA VAL A 156 11.14 5.45 -5.77
C VAL A 156 10.39 6.44 -4.88
N GLU A 157 10.95 7.64 -4.70
CA GLU A 157 10.31 8.69 -3.90
C GLU A 157 8.97 9.12 -4.50
N ASP A 158 8.89 9.26 -5.83
CA ASP A 158 7.65 9.64 -6.51
C ASP A 158 6.57 8.55 -6.35
N MET A 159 6.91 7.28 -6.60
CA MET A 159 5.96 6.18 -6.46
C MET A 159 5.45 6.03 -5.02
N GLN A 160 6.32 6.23 -4.01
CA GLN A 160 5.91 6.23 -2.61
C GLN A 160 4.94 7.38 -2.27
N ARG A 161 5.22 8.59 -2.80
CA ARG A 161 4.35 9.75 -2.62
C ARG A 161 2.99 9.54 -3.29
N GLN A 162 2.97 9.00 -4.51
CA GLN A 162 1.75 8.71 -5.24
C GLN A 162 0.90 7.67 -4.49
N TRP A 163 1.53 6.62 -3.97
CA TRP A 163 0.87 5.59 -3.18
C TRP A 163 0.20 6.16 -1.92
N ALA A 164 0.93 6.95 -1.12
CA ALA A 164 0.37 7.58 0.06
C ALA A 164 -0.87 8.44 -0.26
N GLY A 165 -0.82 9.20 -1.37
CA GLY A 165 -1.94 10.01 -1.83
C GLY A 165 -3.15 9.20 -2.32
N LEU A 166 -2.95 7.96 -2.79
CA LEU A 166 -4.05 7.06 -3.15
C LEU A 166 -4.74 6.50 -1.91
N VAL A 167 -3.98 6.08 -0.90
CA VAL A 167 -4.53 5.59 0.38
C VAL A 167 -5.33 6.67 1.08
N GLU A 168 -4.82 7.91 1.12
CA GLU A 168 -5.51 9.04 1.75
C GLU A 168 -6.88 9.31 1.07
N LYS A 169 -6.94 9.25 -0.26
CA LYS A 169 -8.19 9.44 -1.01
C LYS A 169 -9.20 8.33 -0.76
N LEU A 170 -8.75 7.07 -0.70
CA LEU A 170 -9.62 5.94 -0.39
C LEU A 170 -10.19 6.04 1.03
N GLN A 171 -9.35 6.38 2.01
CA GLN A 171 -9.82 6.63 3.38
C GLN A 171 -10.81 7.80 3.44
N ALA A 172 -10.54 8.91 2.75
CA ALA A 172 -11.42 10.06 2.73
C ALA A 172 -12.78 9.73 2.10
N ALA A 173 -12.81 8.92 1.03
CA ALA A 173 -14.03 8.51 0.38
C ALA A 173 -14.85 7.49 1.21
N VAL A 174 -14.18 6.65 2.01
CA VAL A 174 -14.84 5.72 2.96
C VAL A 174 -15.32 6.43 4.23
N GLN A 175 -14.65 7.50 4.68
CA GLN A 175 -15.09 8.28 5.84
C GLN A 175 -16.18 9.30 5.49
N GLY A 176 -16.08 9.93 4.31
CA GLY A 176 -17.01 10.96 3.83
C GLY A 176 -18.43 10.43 3.53
N THR A 177 -18.60 9.12 3.37
CA THR A 177 -19.89 8.45 3.20
C THR A 177 -20.71 8.33 4.49
N SER A 178 -20.12 8.59 5.67
CA SER A 178 -20.85 8.58 6.95
C SER A 178 -21.66 9.86 7.22
N ALA A 179 -21.48 10.92 6.42
CA ALA A 179 -22.19 12.18 6.58
C ALA A 179 -23.21 12.39 5.46
N THR A 180 -24.35 11.69 5.54
CA THR A 180 -25.59 12.22 4.97
C THR A 180 -26.11 13.29 5.93
N PRO A 181 -26.18 14.58 5.58
CA PRO A 181 -27.03 15.51 6.30
C PRO A 181 -28.46 15.05 6.02
N ALA A 182 -29.14 14.54 7.05
CA ALA A 182 -30.58 14.35 7.02
C ALA A 182 -31.23 15.64 6.50
N GLU A 183 -31.96 15.53 5.39
CA GLU A 183 -32.90 16.56 4.97
C GLU A 183 -33.83 16.87 6.14
N PRO A 184 -33.93 18.14 6.60
CA PRO A 184 -35.13 18.56 7.29
C PRO A 184 -36.21 18.72 6.22
N THR A 185 -37.06 17.71 6.11
CA THR A 185 -38.37 17.85 5.49
C THR A 185 -39.16 18.85 6.32
N GLU A 186 -39.15 20.12 5.93
CA GLU A 186 -40.03 21.13 6.51
C GLU A 186 -41.13 21.49 5.50
N ASN A 187 -42.18 20.66 5.52
CA ASN A 187 -43.53 21.04 5.13
C ASN A 187 -44.27 21.44 6.41
N HIS A 188 -44.59 22.73 6.57
CA HIS A 188 -45.95 23.28 6.70
C HIS A 188 -45.92 24.71 7.28
#